data_AF-A0A2N5PHM5-F1
#
_entry.id   AF-A0A2N5PHM5-F1
#
_cell.length_a   1.000
_cell.length_b   1.000
_cell.length_c   1.000
_cell.angle_alpha   90.00
_cell.angle_beta   90.00
_cell.angle_gamma   90.00
#
_symmetry.space_group_name_H-M   'P 1'
#
loop_
_entity.id
_entity.type
_entity.pdbx_description
1 polymer ?
#
loop_
_entity_poly.entity_id
_entity_poly.type
_entity_poly.pdbx_seq_one_letter_code
_entity_poly.pdbx_strand_id
1 'polypeptide(L)'
;MPTPTNLKQTNEKNNLFEEIKHHKKEIIITSVLLGTAIAGFLIYKKIPSKDIAKIKENIPRTLSKYKEITSSEAKSAPTNIIEFPSVKTSHVPGHPRNLPLGQKPSEKQLEIARNLGVTLAENQTYVTDYSRTVA
;
A
#
# COMPACT_ATOMS: atom_id res chain seq x y z
N MET A 1 -44.31 -29.93 -27.34
CA MET A 1 -42.99 -30.33 -26.80
C MET A 1 -42.13 -29.09 -26.62
N PRO A 2 -41.83 -28.66 -25.38
CA PRO A 2 -40.80 -27.65 -25.13
C PRO A 2 -39.47 -28.29 -24.70
N THR A 3 -38.39 -27.80 -25.28
CA THR A 3 -37.00 -28.26 -25.14
C THR A 3 -36.42 -27.92 -23.75
N PRO A 4 -35.69 -28.83 -23.07
CA PRO A 4 -35.07 -28.54 -21.77
C PRO A 4 -33.64 -28.01 -21.98
N THR A 5 -33.48 -26.70 -22.07
CA THR A 5 -32.15 -26.06 -22.17
C THR A 5 -32.04 -24.91 -21.18
N ASN A 6 -32.11 -25.17 -19.86
CA ASN A 6 -31.88 -24.09 -18.88
C ASN A 6 -31.29 -24.52 -17.52
N LEU A 7 -31.13 -25.81 -17.22
CA LEU A 7 -30.63 -26.25 -15.90
C LEU A 7 -29.09 -26.36 -15.79
N LYS A 8 -28.35 -26.47 -16.90
CA LYS A 8 -26.87 -26.53 -16.88
C LYS A 8 -26.20 -25.16 -16.76
N GLN A 9 -26.83 -24.11 -17.26
CA GLN A 9 -26.21 -22.80 -17.45
C GLN A 9 -26.07 -21.97 -16.16
N THR A 10 -26.87 -22.28 -15.14
CA THR A 10 -26.88 -21.56 -13.85
C THR A 10 -25.83 -22.08 -12.88
N ASN A 11 -25.56 -23.39 -12.88
CA ASN A 11 -24.60 -24.01 -11.97
C ASN A 11 -23.15 -23.66 -12.34
N GLU A 12 -22.85 -23.63 -13.64
CA GLU A 12 -21.52 -23.30 -14.17
C GLU A 12 -21.13 -21.84 -13.90
N LYS A 13 -22.07 -20.89 -14.04
CA LYS A 13 -21.83 -19.48 -13.73
C LYS A 13 -21.47 -19.26 -12.27
N ASN A 14 -22.18 -19.90 -11.35
CA ASN A 14 -21.94 -19.74 -9.92
C ASN A 14 -20.55 -20.26 -9.52
N ASN A 15 -20.07 -21.32 -10.18
CA ASN A 15 -18.73 -21.87 -9.94
C ASN A 15 -17.62 -20.92 -10.42
N LEU A 16 -17.80 -20.30 -11.61
CA LEU A 16 -16.85 -19.31 -12.15
C LEU A 16 -16.80 -18.02 -11.31
N PHE A 17 -17.92 -17.58 -10.75
CA PHE A 17 -17.94 -16.39 -9.88
C PHE A 17 -17.19 -16.63 -8.57
N GLU A 18 -17.30 -17.82 -7.97
CA GLU A 18 -16.54 -18.16 -6.77
C GLU A 18 -15.04 -18.30 -7.06
N GLU A 19 -14.68 -18.87 -8.20
CA GLU A 19 -13.29 -18.96 -8.65
C GLU A 19 -12.68 -17.56 -8.92
N ILE A 20 -13.42 -16.66 -9.57
CA ILE A 20 -13.01 -15.26 -9.77
C ILE A 20 -12.88 -14.52 -8.43
N LYS A 21 -13.78 -14.74 -7.47
CA LYS A 21 -13.68 -14.13 -6.13
C LYS A 21 -12.44 -14.62 -5.37
N HIS A 22 -12.08 -15.88 -5.54
CA HIS A 22 -10.89 -16.49 -4.94
C HIS A 22 -9.61 -15.91 -5.56
N HIS A 23 -9.56 -15.75 -6.89
CA HIS A 23 -8.37 -15.28 -7.63
C HIS A 23 -8.37 -13.78 -7.99
N LYS A 24 -9.26 -12.97 -7.42
CA LYS A 24 -9.41 -11.53 -7.76
C LYS A 24 -8.10 -10.73 -7.71
N LYS A 25 -7.19 -11.04 -6.78
CA LYS A 25 -5.89 -10.35 -6.67
C LYS A 25 -4.98 -10.66 -7.85
N GLU A 26 -4.89 -11.92 -8.25
CA GLU A 26 -4.08 -12.37 -9.38
C GLU A 26 -4.63 -11.81 -10.70
N ILE A 27 -5.95 -11.76 -10.84
CA ILE A 27 -6.63 -11.15 -12.00
C ILE A 27 -6.33 -9.64 -12.09
N ILE A 28 -6.34 -8.92 -10.96
CA ILE A 28 -5.99 -7.49 -10.94
C ILE A 28 -4.51 -7.30 -11.32
N ILE A 29 -3.59 -8.07 -10.73
CA ILE A 29 -2.16 -7.95 -11.01
C ILE A 29 -1.85 -8.26 -12.49
N THR A 30 -2.42 -9.34 -13.03
CA THR A 30 -2.22 -9.73 -14.43
C THR A 30 -2.82 -8.72 -15.40
N SER A 31 -4.00 -8.17 -15.10
CA SER A 31 -4.62 -7.13 -15.95
C SER A 31 -3.82 -5.82 -15.97
N VAL A 32 -3.24 -5.42 -14.83
CA VAL A 32 -2.35 -4.24 -14.76
C VAL A 32 -1.06 -4.49 -15.55
N LEU A 33 -0.43 -5.65 -15.39
CA LEU A 33 0.77 -6.02 -16.15
C LEU A 33 0.50 -6.04 -17.65
N LEU A 34 -0.60 -6.65 -18.07
CA LEU A 34 -0.98 -6.70 -19.49
C LEU A 34 -1.30 -5.30 -20.04
N GLY A 35 -2.01 -4.47 -19.28
CA GLY A 35 -2.34 -3.09 -19.66
C GLY A 35 -1.10 -2.22 -19.82
N THR A 36 -0.14 -2.29 -18.89
CA THR A 36 1.12 -1.54 -18.96
C THR A 36 1.98 -1.98 -20.15
N ALA A 37 2.04 -3.27 -20.45
CA ALA A 37 2.78 -3.78 -21.62
C ALA A 37 2.18 -3.29 -22.94
N ILE A 38 0.86 -3.34 -23.09
CA ILE A 38 0.16 -2.86 -24.30
C ILE A 38 0.33 -1.35 -24.44
N ALA A 39 0.14 -0.58 -23.36
CA ALA A 39 0.31 0.86 -23.38
C ALA A 39 1.76 1.25 -23.76
N GLY A 40 2.75 0.58 -23.15
CA GLY A 40 4.17 0.77 -23.47
C GLY A 40 4.47 0.45 -24.94
N PHE A 41 3.91 -0.63 -25.49
CA PHE A 41 4.06 -0.99 -26.90
C PHE A 41 3.44 0.05 -27.85
N LEU A 42 2.25 0.55 -27.54
CA LEU A 42 1.57 1.58 -28.34
C LEU A 42 2.35 2.90 -28.32
N ILE A 43 2.90 3.28 -27.18
CA ILE A 43 3.78 4.45 -27.05
C ILE A 43 5.06 4.22 -27.84
N TYR A 44 5.73 3.09 -27.67
CA TYR A 44 6.95 2.74 -28.40
C TYR A 44 6.77 2.79 -29.92
N LYS A 45 5.65 2.28 -30.44
CA LYS A 45 5.32 2.32 -31.87
C LYS A 45 5.12 3.76 -32.39
N LYS A 46 4.70 4.70 -31.53
CA LYS A 46 4.43 6.10 -31.90
C LYS A 46 5.63 7.03 -31.70
N ILE A 47 6.68 6.60 -30.98
CA ILE A 47 7.88 7.41 -30.78
C ILE A 47 8.69 7.42 -32.10
N PRO A 48 9.07 8.60 -32.62
CA PRO A 48 9.93 8.69 -33.80
C PRO A 48 11.34 8.19 -33.46
N SER A 49 11.96 7.42 -34.36
CA SER A 49 13.27 6.76 -34.12
C SER A 49 14.41 7.70 -33.68
N LYS A 50 14.28 9.01 -33.97
CA LYS A 50 15.22 10.05 -33.53
C LYS A 50 15.23 10.24 -32.00
N ASP A 51 14.10 10.05 -31.35
CA ASP A 51 13.99 10.17 -29.88
C ASP A 51 14.47 8.89 -29.19
N ILE A 52 14.29 7.72 -29.82
CA ILE A 52 14.87 6.45 -29.35
C ILE A 52 16.41 6.49 -29.43
N ALA A 53 16.97 7.08 -30.49
CA ALA A 53 18.40 7.27 -30.65
C ALA A 53 18.99 8.21 -29.58
N LYS A 54 18.30 9.32 -29.26
CA LYS A 54 18.67 10.21 -28.15
C LYS A 54 18.67 9.50 -26.80
N ILE A 55 17.71 8.61 -26.55
CA ILE A 55 17.69 7.82 -25.31
C ILE A 55 18.91 6.88 -25.26
N LYS A 56 19.23 6.18 -26.36
CA LYS A 56 20.41 5.30 -26.43
C LYS A 56 21.74 6.03 -26.25
N GLU A 57 21.90 7.23 -26.81
CA GLU A 57 23.14 8.01 -26.71
C GLU A 57 23.37 8.59 -25.31
N ASN A 58 22.30 8.88 -24.56
CA ASN A 58 22.41 9.45 -23.22
C ASN A 58 22.71 8.42 -22.12
N ILE A 59 22.43 7.13 -22.33
CA ILE A 59 22.72 6.06 -21.36
C ILE A 59 24.23 5.90 -21.06
N PRO A 60 25.15 5.86 -22.03
CA PRO A 60 26.59 5.75 -21.75
C PRO A 60 27.19 7.04 -21.17
N ARG A 61 26.64 8.22 -21.51
CA ARG A 61 27.07 9.53 -20.96
C ARG A 61 26.70 9.69 -19.48
N THR A 62 25.57 9.14 -19.03
CA THR A 62 25.15 9.23 -17.62
C THR A 62 25.92 8.25 -16.73
N LEU A 63 26.28 7.07 -17.24
CA LEU A 63 27.11 6.08 -16.52
C LEU A 63 28.56 6.56 -16.30
N SER A 64 29.14 7.24 -17.28
CA SER A 64 30.50 7.82 -17.16
C SER A 64 30.51 9.03 -16.23
N LYS A 65 29.48 9.89 -16.25
CA LYS A 65 29.31 10.97 -15.28
C LYS A 65 29.20 10.47 -13.84
N TYR A 66 28.47 9.37 -13.60
CA TYR A 66 28.30 8.83 -12.24
C TYR A 66 29.61 8.33 -11.62
N LYS A 67 30.60 7.93 -12.44
CA LYS A 67 31.89 7.42 -11.96
C LYS A 67 32.86 8.52 -11.52
N GLU A 68 32.76 9.72 -12.09
CA GLU A 68 33.56 10.89 -11.68
C GLU A 68 32.99 11.59 -10.42
N ILE A 69 31.67 11.57 -10.23
CA ILE A 69 31.00 12.25 -9.11
C ILE A 69 31.27 11.55 -7.76
N THR A 70 31.63 10.26 -7.75
CA THR A 70 31.93 9.54 -6.49
C THR A 70 33.32 9.85 -5.93
N SER A 71 34.24 10.41 -6.74
CA SER A 71 35.65 10.59 -6.34
C SER A 71 36.04 12.03 -6.03
N SER A 72 35.22 13.01 -6.39
CA SER A 72 35.49 14.42 -6.12
C SER A 72 34.23 15.05 -5.58
N GLU A 73 34.39 15.88 -4.55
CA GLU A 73 33.38 16.78 -4.00
C GLU A 73 32.61 16.30 -2.76
N ALA A 74 33.41 15.97 -1.75
CA ALA A 74 33.15 16.48 -0.40
C ALA A 74 33.24 18.02 -0.39
N LYS A 75 32.26 18.73 -0.95
CA LYS A 75 31.99 20.14 -0.63
C LYS A 75 30.48 20.36 -0.61
N SER A 76 30.01 20.64 0.59
CA SER A 76 28.64 20.95 0.96
C SER A 76 28.10 22.11 0.12
N ALA A 77 27.28 21.80 -0.89
CA ALA A 77 26.37 22.77 -1.48
C ALA A 77 25.11 22.83 -0.59
N PRO A 78 24.53 24.01 -0.32
CA PRO A 78 23.26 24.10 0.38
C PRO A 78 22.18 23.57 -0.56
N THR A 79 21.85 22.30 -0.42
CA THR A 79 20.67 21.72 -1.03
C THR A 79 19.49 22.53 -0.49
N ASN A 80 18.81 23.27 -1.37
CA ASN A 80 17.49 23.80 -1.08
C ASN A 80 16.53 22.60 -1.08
N ILE A 81 16.65 21.80 -0.01
CA ILE A 81 15.75 20.71 0.28
C ILE A 81 14.43 21.41 0.56
N ILE A 82 13.44 21.16 -0.29
CA ILE A 82 12.07 21.38 0.10
C ILE A 82 11.86 20.43 1.28
N GLU A 83 12.08 20.94 2.50
CA GLU A 83 11.74 20.23 3.72
C GLU A 83 10.22 20.10 3.71
N PHE A 84 9.74 18.93 3.30
CA PHE A 84 8.40 18.53 3.69
C PHE A 84 8.34 18.66 5.20
N PRO A 85 7.31 19.31 5.77
CA PRO A 85 7.19 19.41 7.20
C PRO A 85 7.30 18.00 7.75
N SER A 86 8.35 17.76 8.52
CA SER A 86 8.56 16.53 9.25
C SER A 86 7.29 16.30 10.05
N VAL A 87 6.49 15.33 9.60
CA VAL A 87 5.26 14.96 10.28
C VAL A 87 5.71 14.35 11.60
N LYS A 88 5.72 15.18 12.64
CA LYS A 88 6.10 14.74 13.97
C LYS A 88 5.07 13.73 14.42
N THR A 89 5.53 12.51 14.70
CA THR A 89 4.69 11.46 15.29
C THR A 89 5.06 11.35 16.77
N SER A 90 4.05 11.29 17.62
CA SER A 90 4.23 10.99 19.05
C SER A 90 3.72 9.59 19.33
N HIS A 91 4.55 8.77 19.97
CA HIS A 91 4.11 7.50 20.53
C HIS A 91 3.28 7.75 21.79
N VAL A 92 2.10 7.15 21.86
CA VAL A 92 1.21 7.18 23.03
C VAL A 92 1.24 5.78 23.65
N PRO A 93 1.79 5.62 24.87
CA PRO A 93 1.80 4.34 25.55
C PRO A 93 0.38 3.91 25.92
N GLY A 94 0.18 2.60 26.03
CA GLY A 94 -1.09 2.02 26.45
C GLY A 94 -1.49 2.50 27.85
N HIS A 95 -2.78 2.77 28.05
CA HIS A 95 -3.28 3.34 29.30
C HIS A 95 -4.75 2.99 29.57
N PRO A 96 -5.16 2.93 30.85
CA PRO A 96 -6.57 2.87 31.22
C PRO A 96 -7.31 4.14 30.79
N ARG A 97 -8.52 3.98 30.25
CA ARG A 97 -9.40 5.08 29.86
C ARG A 97 -10.80 4.85 30.39
N ASN A 98 -11.41 5.90 30.94
CA ASN A 98 -12.80 5.88 31.37
C ASN A 98 -13.73 5.84 30.15
N LEU A 99 -14.72 4.96 30.21
CA LEU A 99 -15.80 4.88 29.23
C LEU A 99 -16.93 5.85 29.60
N PRO A 100 -17.73 6.28 28.61
CA PRO A 100 -18.98 6.99 28.86
C PRO A 100 -19.91 6.22 29.80
N LEU A 101 -20.76 6.94 30.52
CA LEU A 101 -21.76 6.36 31.41
C LEU A 101 -22.62 5.31 30.68
N GLY A 102 -22.77 4.14 31.31
CA GLY A 102 -23.52 3.01 30.77
C GLY A 102 -22.77 2.14 29.76
N GLN A 103 -21.55 2.49 29.37
CA GLN A 103 -20.72 1.65 28.51
C GLN A 103 -19.80 0.73 29.31
N LYS A 104 -19.66 -0.51 28.85
CA LYS A 104 -18.76 -1.52 29.42
C LYS A 104 -17.58 -1.78 28.50
N PRO A 105 -16.39 -2.08 29.04
CA PRO A 105 -15.25 -2.49 28.23
C PRO A 105 -15.55 -3.81 27.50
N SER A 106 -14.99 -3.97 26.31
CA SER A 106 -15.09 -5.24 25.59
C SER A 106 -14.26 -6.32 26.28
N GLU A 107 -14.67 -7.59 26.15
CA GLU A 107 -13.95 -8.73 26.75
C GLU A 107 -12.49 -8.79 26.30
N LYS A 108 -12.23 -8.49 25.02
CA LYS A 108 -10.87 -8.42 24.46
C LYS A 108 -9.99 -7.40 25.20
N GLN A 109 -10.55 -6.23 25.52
CA GLN A 109 -9.82 -5.17 26.22
C GLN A 109 -9.53 -5.56 27.69
N LEU A 110 -10.47 -6.24 28.34
CA LEU A 110 -10.28 -6.79 29.68
C LEU A 110 -9.20 -7.87 29.71
N GLU A 111 -9.17 -8.74 28.70
CA GLU A 111 -8.16 -9.79 28.57
C GLU A 111 -6.77 -9.20 28.35
N ILE A 112 -6.64 -8.20 27.46
CA ILE A 112 -5.37 -7.50 27.23
C ILE A 112 -4.87 -6.85 28.53
N ALA A 113 -5.75 -6.16 29.26
CA ALA A 113 -5.39 -5.55 30.54
C ALA A 113 -4.91 -6.59 31.56
N ARG A 114 -5.59 -7.74 31.65
CA ARG A 114 -5.20 -8.84 32.53
C ARG A 114 -3.83 -9.40 32.17
N ASN A 115 -3.57 -9.62 30.88
CA ASN A 115 -2.29 -10.13 30.38
C ASN A 115 -1.12 -9.17 30.67
N LEU A 116 -1.41 -7.87 30.74
CA LEU A 116 -0.44 -6.83 31.07
C LEU A 116 -0.34 -6.53 32.58
N GLY A 117 -1.10 -7.25 33.43
CA GLY A 117 -1.13 -7.01 34.88
C GLY A 117 -1.79 -5.69 35.28
N VAL A 118 -2.60 -5.09 34.40
CA VAL A 118 -3.28 -3.81 34.63
C VAL A 118 -4.67 -4.06 35.23
N THR A 119 -4.93 -3.51 36.40
CA THR A 119 -6.25 -3.53 37.03
C THR A 119 -7.12 -2.39 36.50
N LEU A 120 -8.31 -2.71 35.97
CA LEU A 120 -9.29 -1.75 35.46
C LEU A 120 -10.48 -1.64 36.41
N ALA A 121 -11.03 -0.43 36.57
CA ALA A 121 -12.34 -0.22 37.20
C ALA A 121 -13.48 -0.67 36.26
N GLU A 122 -14.69 -0.81 36.80
CA GLU A 122 -15.86 -1.35 36.09
C GLU A 122 -16.23 -0.56 34.82
N ASN A 123 -15.99 0.75 34.83
CA ASN A 123 -16.23 1.67 33.72
C ASN A 123 -14.94 2.05 32.96
N GLN A 124 -13.88 1.25 33.06
CA GLN A 124 -12.61 1.51 32.39
C GLN A 124 -12.29 0.48 31.31
N THR A 125 -11.56 0.92 30.29
CA THR A 125 -11.04 0.09 29.19
C THR A 125 -9.54 0.31 29.02
N TYR A 126 -8.85 -0.58 28.31
CA TYR A 126 -7.40 -0.51 28.15
C TYR A 126 -7.00 -0.15 26.72
N VAL A 127 -6.67 1.12 26.51
CA VAL A 127 -6.20 1.59 25.21
C VAL A 127 -4.81 1.01 24.98
N THR A 128 -4.63 0.23 23.91
CA THR A 128 -3.32 -0.26 23.50
C THR A 128 -2.46 0.88 22.99
N ASP A 129 -1.16 0.67 22.97
CA ASP A 129 -0.19 1.61 22.41
C ASP A 129 -0.51 1.96 20.95
N TYR A 130 -0.32 3.23 20.61
CA TYR A 130 -0.54 3.73 19.25
C TYR A 130 0.32 4.96 18.97
N SER A 131 0.60 5.20 17.68
CA SER A 131 1.28 6.41 17.23
C SER A 131 0.28 7.39 16.65
N ARG A 132 0.38 8.66 17.04
CA ARG A 132 -0.44 9.75 16.48
C ARG A 132 0.42 10.83 15.87
N THR A 133 -0.06 11.44 14.79
CA THR A 133 0.51 12.67 14.26
C THR A 133 0.24 13.81 15.24
N VAL A 134 1.26 14.64 15.51
CA VAL A 134 1.14 15.87 16.29
C VAL A 134 1.42 17.07 15.39
N ALA A 135 0.62 18.12 15.57
CA ALA A 135 0.73 19.38 14.84
C ALA A 135 1.88 20.25 15.37
#